data_AF-R0K7W9-F1
#
_entry.id   AF-R0K7W9-F1
#
_cell.length_a   1.000
_cell.length_b   1.000
_cell.length_c   1.000
_cell.angle_alpha   90.00
_cell.angle_beta   90.00
_cell.angle_gamma   90.00
#
_symmetry.space_group_name_H-M   'P 1'
#
loop_
_entity.id
_entity.type
_entity.pdbx_description
1 polymer ?
#
loop_
_entity_poly.entity_id
_entity_poly.type
_entity_poly.pdbx_seq_one_letter_code
_entity_poly.pdbx_strand_id
1 'polypeptide(L)'
;MDFRCKRCEEKNLRCFVETTSSRCAGCISVAAKCSLFVSKQEWEEVQRARREKELEIARAEERQALAMAKTARLRRELLEVKNREHTYARRDLALLNLQDRAKEQVEGDSAPGTDLLSTGPSLPGQSTDLGWLQADSSFDPSFDYFLSLEDPVPSSLDVSGGIHVPVTCSP
;
A
#
# COMPACT_ATOMS: atom_id res chain seq x y z
N MET A 1 -15.39 16.73 33.58
CA MET A 1 -14.96 17.91 32.81
C MET A 1 -15.64 19.12 33.42
N ASP A 2 -14.86 20.08 33.90
CA ASP A 2 -15.42 21.31 34.47
C ASP A 2 -15.65 22.31 33.35
N PHE A 3 -16.92 22.55 32.98
CA PHE A 3 -17.26 23.59 32.01
C PHE A 3 -17.15 24.96 32.67
N ARG A 4 -16.05 25.68 32.39
CA ARG A 4 -15.81 27.03 32.91
C ARG A 4 -15.63 28.00 31.75
N CYS A 5 -16.11 29.23 31.92
CA CYS A 5 -15.71 30.29 30.99
C CYS A 5 -14.24 30.68 31.22
N LYS A 6 -13.57 31.23 30.21
CA LYS A 6 -12.13 31.61 30.24
C LYS A 6 -11.76 32.40 31.49
N ARG A 7 -12.58 33.38 31.86
CA ARG A 7 -12.35 34.20 33.06
C ARG A 7 -12.42 33.41 34.37
N CYS A 8 -13.36 32.47 34.50
CA CYS A 8 -13.47 31.63 35.70
C CYS A 8 -12.32 30.64 35.76
N GLU A 9 -11.87 30.14 34.61
CA GLU A 9 -10.70 29.27 34.50
C GLU A 9 -9.41 30.00 34.90
N GLU A 10 -9.14 31.16 34.29
CA GLU A 10 -7.96 32.00 34.56
C GLU A 10 -7.86 32.43 36.03
N LYS A 11 -8.99 32.73 36.67
CA LYS A 11 -9.04 33.19 38.07
C LYS A 11 -9.25 32.06 39.07
N ASN A 12 -9.27 30.80 38.61
CA ASN A 12 -9.60 29.63 39.41
C ASN A 12 -10.88 29.79 40.26
N LEU A 13 -11.91 30.41 39.67
CA LEU A 13 -13.21 30.62 40.30
C LEU A 13 -14.19 29.51 39.88
N ARG A 14 -15.18 29.24 40.74
CA ARG A 14 -16.31 28.39 40.36
C ARG A 14 -17.17 29.10 39.30
N CYS A 15 -17.53 28.38 38.24
CA CYS A 15 -18.35 28.90 37.16
C CYS A 15 -19.80 28.43 37.36
N PHE A 16 -20.65 29.29 37.94
CA PHE A 16 -22.08 29.00 38.07
C PHE A 16 -22.83 29.54 36.85
N VAL A 17 -23.38 28.64 36.04
CA VAL A 17 -24.05 28.97 34.79
C VAL A 17 -25.50 29.35 35.06
N GLU A 18 -25.94 30.50 34.57
CA GLU A 18 -27.35 30.85 34.49
C GLU A 18 -27.87 30.49 33.10
N THR A 19 -28.85 29.59 33.04
CA THR A 19 -29.35 29.00 31.78
C THR A 19 -30.14 30.00 30.94
N THR A 20 -30.83 30.95 31.57
CA THR A 20 -31.65 31.97 30.88
C THR A 20 -30.80 33.00 30.16
N SER A 21 -29.65 33.37 30.73
CA SER A 21 -28.79 34.42 30.19
C SER A 21 -27.60 33.85 29.40
N SER A 22 -27.40 32.53 29.40
CA SER A 22 -26.24 31.84 28.80
C SER A 22 -24.88 32.34 29.32
N ARG A 23 -24.87 32.99 30.48
CA ARG A 23 -23.66 33.56 31.10
C ARG A 23 -23.47 33.00 32.49
N CYS A 24 -22.23 33.01 32.98
CA CYS A 24 -21.99 32.67 34.37
C CYS A 24 -22.27 33.86 35.29
N ALA A 25 -22.74 33.59 36.51
CA ALA A 25 -23.07 34.60 37.52
C ALA A 25 -21.90 35.58 37.77
N GLY A 26 -20.66 35.08 37.75
CA GLY A 26 -19.47 35.91 37.92
C GLY A 26 -19.22 36.88 36.76
N CYS A 27 -19.58 36.54 35.52
CA CYS A 27 -19.50 37.45 34.39
C CYS A 27 -20.66 38.44 34.38
N ILE A 28 -21.85 38.03 34.82
CA ILE A 28 -23.02 38.91 34.93
C ILE A 28 -22.77 40.01 35.97
N SER A 29 -22.25 39.66 37.13
CA SER A 29 -22.04 40.61 38.24
C SER A 29 -21.10 41.76 37.91
N VAL A 30 -20.16 41.55 36.99
CA VAL A 30 -19.22 42.59 36.54
C VAL A 30 -19.53 43.10 35.13
N ALA A 31 -20.67 42.71 34.56
CA ALA A 31 -21.04 43.01 33.17
C ALA A 31 -19.95 42.66 32.14
N ALA A 32 -19.20 41.58 32.36
CA ALA A 32 -18.16 41.11 31.44
C ALA A 32 -18.71 40.12 30.40
N LYS A 33 -18.01 40.01 29.27
CA LYS A 33 -18.26 38.94 28.30
C LYS A 33 -17.99 37.58 28.94
N CYS A 34 -18.85 36.61 28.65
CA CYS A 34 -18.71 35.24 29.13
C CYS A 34 -18.45 34.34 27.92
N SER A 35 -17.30 33.67 27.88
CA SER A 35 -16.92 32.74 26.80
C SER A 35 -17.40 31.32 27.07
N LEU A 36 -18.50 31.17 27.82
CA LEU A 36 -19.00 29.86 28.20
C LEU A 36 -19.59 29.10 27.00
N PHE A 37 -20.21 29.84 26.08
CA PHE A 37 -20.72 29.32 24.83
C PHE A 37 -19.93 29.91 23.67
N VAL A 38 -19.64 29.07 22.68
CA VAL A 38 -19.10 29.50 21.38
C VAL A 38 -20.22 30.21 20.64
N SER A 39 -19.92 31.37 20.07
CA SER A 39 -20.89 32.14 19.31
C SER A 39 -21.28 31.40 18.02
N LYS A 40 -22.47 31.71 17.49
CA LYS A 40 -22.91 31.19 16.20
C LYS A 40 -21.91 31.51 15.08
N GLN A 41 -21.32 32.70 15.13
CA GLN A 41 -20.31 33.13 14.16
C GLN A 41 -19.05 32.25 14.21
N GLU A 42 -18.49 32.02 15.40
CA GLU A 42 -17.31 31.15 15.56
C GLU A 42 -17.61 29.72 15.06
N TRP A 43 -18.81 29.21 15.30
CA TRP A 43 -19.25 27.92 14.75
C TRP A 43 -19.32 27.90 13.22
N GLU A 44 -19.88 28.95 12.61
CA GLU A 44 -19.96 29.07 11.15
C GLU A 44 -18.58 29.18 10.50
N GLU A 45 -17.65 29.88 11.14
CA GLU A 45 -16.26 30.00 10.70
C GLU A 45 -15.57 28.62 10.70
N VAL A 46 -15.70 27.85 11.79
CA VAL A 46 -15.14 26.49 11.87
C VAL A 46 -15.77 25.56 10.83
N GLN A 47 -17.08 25.64 10.62
CA GLN A 47 -17.76 24.83 9.61
C GLN A 47 -17.33 25.20 8.18
N ARG A 48 -17.09 26.48 7.90
CA ARG A 48 -16.56 26.93 6.60
C ARG A 48 -15.14 26.40 6.39
N ALA A 49 -14.28 26.53 7.39
CA ALA A 49 -12.92 26.02 7.33
C ALA A 49 -12.89 24.49 7.13
N ARG A 50 -13.78 23.75 7.81
CA ARG A 50 -13.96 22.30 7.61
C ARG A 50 -14.30 21.96 6.17
N ARG A 51 -15.32 22.62 5.60
CA ARG A 51 -15.73 22.39 4.20
C ARG A 51 -14.63 22.72 3.20
N GLU A 52 -13.86 23.77 3.46
CA GLU A 52 -12.72 24.15 2.63
C GLU A 52 -11.61 23.08 2.68
N LYS A 53 -11.30 22.56 3.86
CA LYS A 53 -10.32 21.47 4.02
C LYS A 53 -10.79 20.16 3.41
N GLU A 54 -12.07 19.82 3.53
CA GLU A 54 -12.65 18.66 2.85
C GLU A 54 -12.52 18.78 1.32
N LEU A 55 -12.75 19.96 0.76
CA LEU A 55 -12.56 20.21 -0.66
C LEU A 55 -11.08 20.14 -1.08
N GLU A 56 -10.17 20.64 -0.25
CA GLU A 56 -8.73 20.55 -0.47
C GLU A 56 -8.25 19.09 -0.48
N ILE A 57 -8.76 18.27 0.44
CA ILE A 57 -8.51 16.83 0.51
C ILE A 57 -9.02 16.15 -0.77
N ALA A 58 -10.27 16.38 -1.17
CA ALA A 58 -10.83 15.78 -2.38
C ALA A 58 -10.00 16.10 -3.64
N ARG A 59 -9.53 17.35 -3.77
CA ARG A 59 -8.63 17.76 -4.87
C ARG A 59 -7.26 17.12 -4.79
N ALA A 60 -6.75 16.82 -3.59
CA ALA A 60 -5.48 16.12 -3.42
C ALA A 60 -5.61 14.64 -3.80
N GLU A 61 -6.70 13.99 -3.40
CA GLU A 61 -7.02 12.61 -3.77
C GLU A 61 -7.17 12.44 -5.29
N GLU A 62 -7.85 13.37 -5.96
CA GLU A 62 -7.95 13.37 -7.43
C GLU A 62 -6.57 13.42 -8.09
N ARG A 63 -5.70 14.35 -7.64
CA ARG A 63 -4.32 14.46 -8.15
C ARG A 63 -3.51 13.19 -7.90
N GLN A 64 -3.69 12.56 -6.74
CA GLN A 64 -3.04 11.30 -6.40
C GLN A 64 -3.52 10.18 -7.34
N ALA A 65 -4.82 10.07 -7.59
CA ALA A 65 -5.39 9.07 -8.49
C ALA A 65 -4.84 9.23 -9.93
N LEU A 66 -4.74 10.47 -10.43
CA LEU A 66 -4.14 10.76 -11.74
C LEU A 66 -2.66 10.36 -11.79
N ALA A 67 -1.89 10.64 -10.74
CA ALA A 67 -0.48 10.25 -10.66
C ALA A 67 -0.30 8.73 -10.62
N MET A 68 -1.17 8.03 -9.88
CA MET A 68 -1.19 6.57 -9.83
C MET A 68 -1.54 5.96 -11.19
N ALA A 69 -2.54 6.51 -11.89
CA ALA A 69 -2.90 6.07 -13.24
C ALA A 69 -1.75 6.27 -14.24
N LYS A 70 -1.06 7.40 -14.17
CA LYS A 70 0.15 7.66 -14.98
C LYS A 70 1.26 6.65 -14.67
N THR A 71 1.48 6.36 -13.40
CA THR A 71 2.49 5.38 -12.97
C THR A 71 2.14 3.97 -13.48
N ALA A 72 0.88 3.55 -13.38
CA ALA A 72 0.42 2.26 -13.90
C ALA A 72 0.62 2.15 -15.41
N ARG A 73 0.31 3.22 -16.16
CA ARG A 73 0.56 3.30 -17.61
C ARG A 73 2.04 3.10 -17.92
N LEU A 74 2.94 3.83 -17.25
CA LEU A 74 4.37 3.74 -17.48
C LEU A 74 4.93 2.35 -17.14
N ARG A 75 4.42 1.71 -16.08
CA ARG A 75 4.79 0.32 -15.74
C ARG A 75 4.41 -0.66 -16.84
N ARG A 76 3.24 -0.50 -17.46
CA ARG A 76 2.84 -1.33 -18.60
C ARG A 76 3.75 -1.11 -19.81
N GLU A 77 4.01 0.14 -20.17
CA GLU A 77 4.91 0.48 -21.29
C GLU A 77 6.33 -0.09 -21.06
N LEU A 78 6.83 -0.02 -19.82
CA LEU A 78 8.10 -0.63 -19.45
C LEU A 78 8.11 -2.16 -19.64
N LEU A 79 7.02 -2.84 -19.29
CA LEU A 79 6.91 -4.29 -19.51
C LEU A 79 6.90 -4.65 -21.00
N GLU A 80 6.26 -3.84 -21.84
CA GLU A 80 6.30 -4.04 -23.29
C GLU A 80 7.71 -3.91 -23.85
N VAL A 81 8.47 -2.91 -23.38
CA VAL A 81 9.88 -2.73 -23.75
C VAL A 81 10.73 -3.92 -23.29
N LYS A 82 10.59 -4.35 -22.02
CA LYS A 82 11.30 -5.51 -21.49
C LYS A 82 11.01 -6.79 -22.27
N ASN A 83 9.76 -6.98 -22.70
CA ASN A 83 9.41 -8.12 -23.53
C ASN A 83 10.11 -8.05 -24.89
N ARG A 84 10.20 -6.87 -25.52
CA ARG A 84 10.95 -6.68 -26.76
C ARG A 84 12.44 -6.97 -26.58
N GLU A 85 13.05 -6.45 -25.51
CA GLU A 85 14.45 -6.75 -25.16
C GLU A 85 14.68 -8.26 -25.08
N HIS A 86 13.80 -8.99 -24.40
CA HIS A 86 13.90 -10.44 -24.28
C HIS A 86 13.74 -11.14 -25.65
N THR A 87 12.86 -10.66 -26.52
CA THR A 87 12.75 -11.22 -27.89
C THR A 87 14.00 -10.99 -28.72
N TYR A 88 14.68 -9.86 -28.56
CA TYR A 88 15.95 -9.57 -29.25
C TYR A 88 17.07 -10.45 -28.68
N ALA A 89 17.22 -10.52 -27.36
CA ALA A 89 18.20 -11.40 -26.73
C ALA A 89 18.05 -12.86 -27.18
N ARG A 90 16.81 -13.37 -27.31
CA ARG A 90 16.56 -14.72 -27.82
C ARG A 90 16.99 -14.89 -29.28
N ARG A 91 16.74 -13.88 -30.13
CA ARG A 91 17.15 -13.93 -31.55
C ARG A 91 18.67 -13.91 -31.67
N ASP A 92 19.33 -13.04 -30.93
CA ASP A 92 20.79 -12.91 -30.95
C ASP A 92 21.45 -14.21 -30.48
N LEU A 93 20.94 -14.81 -29.41
CA LEU A 93 21.41 -16.12 -28.94
C LEU A 93 21.24 -17.22 -30.00
N ALA A 94 20.11 -17.24 -30.71
CA ALA A 94 19.90 -18.21 -31.78
C ALA A 94 20.89 -18.02 -32.94
N LEU A 95 21.21 -16.78 -33.29
CA LEU A 95 22.20 -16.47 -34.33
C LEU A 95 23.61 -16.90 -33.91
N LEU A 96 23.99 -16.67 -32.65
CA LEU A 96 25.28 -17.13 -32.11
C LEU A 96 25.39 -18.66 -32.19
N ASN A 97 24.36 -19.38 -31.72
CA ASN A 97 24.34 -20.85 -31.77
C ASN A 97 24.45 -21.40 -33.21
N LEU A 98 23.86 -20.72 -34.20
CA LEU A 98 23.99 -21.10 -35.60
C LEU A 98 25.42 -20.91 -36.12
N GLN A 99 26.09 -19.84 -35.72
CA GLN A 99 27.49 -19.60 -36.09
C GLN A 99 28.41 -20.65 -35.47
N ASP A 100 28.21 -20.99 -34.20
CA ASP A 100 29.05 -21.96 -33.50
C ASP A 100 28.90 -23.36 -34.12
N ARG A 101 27.66 -23.78 -34.43
CA ARG A 101 27.42 -25.03 -35.16
C ARG A 101 28.08 -25.04 -36.54
N ALA A 102 28.08 -23.92 -37.26
CA ALA A 102 28.74 -23.83 -38.56
C ALA A 102 30.27 -23.96 -38.43
N LYS A 103 30.87 -23.36 -37.40
CA LYS A 103 32.31 -23.50 -37.12
C LYS A 103 32.67 -24.94 -36.75
N GLU A 104 31.88 -25.58 -35.89
CA GLU A 104 32.06 -26.99 -35.50
C GLU A 104 32.05 -27.94 -36.71
N GLN A 105 31.18 -27.70 -37.70
CA GLN A 105 31.14 -28.51 -38.93
C GLN A 105 32.38 -28.32 -39.81
N VAL A 106 32.88 -27.09 -39.93
CA VAL A 106 34.10 -26.80 -40.71
C VAL A 106 35.35 -27.42 -40.05
N GLU A 107 35.44 -27.37 -38.73
CA GLU A 107 36.53 -28.03 -37.99
C GLU A 107 36.41 -29.57 -38.02
N GLY A 108 35.20 -30.12 -37.96
CA GLY A 108 34.95 -31.56 -38.04
C GLY A 108 35.21 -32.17 -39.42
N ASP A 109 34.85 -31.47 -40.51
CA ASP A 109 35.07 -31.93 -41.89
C ASP A 109 36.52 -31.76 -42.36
N SER A 110 37.34 -30.97 -41.66
CA SER A 110 38.77 -30.77 -41.99
C SER A 110 39.70 -31.81 -41.35
N ALA A 111 39.17 -32.78 -40.59
CA ALA A 111 39.97 -33.88 -40.06
C ALA A 111 40.28 -34.89 -41.20
N PRO A 112 41.56 -35.14 -41.55
CA PRO A 112 41.91 -36.15 -42.54
C PRO A 112 41.47 -37.51 -42.03
N GLY A 113 40.55 -38.14 -42.76
CA GLY A 113 40.21 -39.54 -42.58
C GLY A 113 41.48 -40.39 -42.67
N THR A 114 41.95 -40.87 -41.53
CA THR A 114 42.86 -42.00 -41.50
C THR A 114 41.98 -43.24 -41.52
N ASP A 115 41.78 -43.78 -42.72
CA ASP A 115 41.20 -45.10 -42.94
C ASP A 115 41.98 -46.15 -42.15
N LEU A 116 41.38 -46.74 -41.11
CA LEU A 116 41.72 -48.09 -40.68
C LEU A 116 40.46 -48.85 -40.30
N LEU A 117 40.08 -49.76 -41.20
CA LEU A 117 39.37 -50.98 -40.87
C LEU A 117 40.11 -51.69 -39.73
N SER A 118 39.47 -51.84 -38.57
CA SER A 118 39.79 -52.93 -37.66
C SER A 118 38.56 -53.36 -36.85
N THR A 119 37.98 -54.46 -37.31
CA THR A 119 37.24 -55.50 -36.59
C THR A 119 37.20 -55.41 -35.05
N GLY A 120 35.99 -55.47 -34.48
CA GLY A 120 35.72 -56.12 -33.18
C GLY A 120 34.84 -55.32 -32.18
N PRO A 121 33.75 -55.89 -31.63
CA PRO A 121 32.85 -55.19 -30.72
C PRO A 121 33.33 -55.29 -29.25
N SER A 122 33.29 -54.18 -28.51
CA SER A 122 33.27 -54.20 -27.03
C SER A 122 32.69 -52.90 -26.46
N LEU A 123 31.53 -53.02 -25.82
CA LEU A 123 31.03 -52.10 -24.78
C LEU A 123 31.43 -52.68 -23.40
N PRO A 124 31.40 -51.92 -22.28
CA PRO A 124 31.61 -50.48 -22.09
C PRO A 124 32.70 -50.20 -21.02
N GLY A 125 33.53 -49.17 -21.23
CA GLY A 125 34.52 -48.71 -20.24
C GLY A 125 33.95 -47.62 -19.33
N GLN A 126 33.83 -47.93 -18.04
CA GLN A 126 33.44 -47.02 -16.97
C GLN A 126 34.50 -45.94 -16.68
N SER A 127 33.99 -44.79 -16.18
CA SER A 127 34.55 -43.99 -15.08
C SER A 127 35.81 -43.14 -15.31
N THR A 128 35.59 -41.83 -15.36
CA THR A 128 36.26 -40.82 -14.50
C THR A 128 35.39 -39.56 -14.59
N ASP A 129 34.48 -39.32 -13.64
CA ASP A 129 34.71 -38.53 -12.43
C ASP A 129 35.55 -37.26 -12.68
N LEU A 130 34.84 -36.18 -12.94
CA LEU A 130 35.24 -34.84 -12.50
C LEU A 130 34.05 -34.26 -11.73
N GLY A 131 33.98 -34.63 -10.45
CA GLY A 131 33.32 -33.85 -9.43
C GLY A 131 33.87 -32.43 -9.31
N TRP A 132 33.35 -31.70 -8.33
CA TRP A 132 33.57 -30.29 -7.99
C TRP A 132 32.69 -29.32 -8.81
N LEU A 133 31.71 -28.59 -8.29
CA LEU A 133 31.29 -28.32 -6.92
C LEU A 133 29.80 -27.96 -6.94
N GLN A 134 29.04 -28.84 -6.31
CA GLN A 134 27.84 -28.50 -5.57
C GLN A 134 28.21 -27.46 -4.51
N ALA A 135 27.66 -26.25 -4.65
CA ALA A 135 27.67 -25.24 -3.61
C ALA A 135 26.23 -25.04 -3.15
N ASP A 136 26.01 -25.40 -1.89
CA ASP A 136 24.79 -25.20 -1.15
C ASP A 136 24.40 -23.71 -1.14
N SER A 137 23.14 -23.43 -1.47
CA SER A 137 22.44 -22.30 -0.88
C SER A 137 21.02 -22.72 -0.55
N SER A 138 20.95 -23.35 0.62
CA SER A 138 19.81 -23.36 1.54
C SER A 138 18.85 -22.19 1.32
N PHE A 139 17.65 -22.44 0.79
CA PHE A 139 16.48 -21.61 1.08
C PHE A 139 15.20 -22.43 0.84
N ASP A 140 14.71 -23.03 1.93
CA ASP A 140 13.28 -23.06 2.23
C ASP A 140 13.20 -22.97 3.76
N PRO A 141 12.52 -21.96 4.36
CA PRO A 141 11.07 -21.87 4.25
C PRO A 141 10.48 -20.44 4.26
N SER A 142 9.20 -20.33 3.86
CA SER A 142 8.23 -19.32 4.30
C SER A 142 8.22 -17.94 3.61
N PHE A 143 7.37 -17.82 2.59
CA PHE A 143 6.64 -16.58 2.30
C PHE A 143 5.14 -16.86 2.09
N ASP A 144 4.53 -17.59 3.03
CA ASP A 144 3.06 -17.55 3.23
C ASP A 144 2.64 -16.42 4.19
N TYR A 145 3.57 -15.55 4.60
CA TYR A 145 3.29 -14.36 5.40
C TYR A 145 2.94 -13.15 4.53
N PHE A 146 1.81 -13.17 3.82
CA PHE A 146 0.99 -11.96 3.57
C PHE A 146 -0.41 -12.24 3.00
N LEU A 147 -0.91 -13.49 3.06
CA LEU A 147 -2.31 -13.82 2.71
C LEU A 147 -3.17 -14.28 3.91
N SER A 148 -2.66 -14.18 5.13
CA SER A 148 -3.46 -14.33 6.36
C SER A 148 -3.54 -12.99 7.10
N LEU A 149 -4.25 -12.02 6.52
CA LEU A 149 -5.11 -11.20 7.36
C LEU A 149 -6.48 -11.88 7.27
N GLU A 150 -6.67 -12.84 8.17
CA GLU A 150 -8.00 -13.25 8.61
C GLU A 150 -8.83 -11.98 8.81
N ASP A 151 -9.89 -11.84 8.02
CA ASP A 151 -11.00 -11.02 8.44
C ASP A 151 -11.55 -11.65 9.72
N PRO A 152 -11.45 -11.03 10.90
CA PRO A 152 -12.36 -11.40 11.95
C PRO A 152 -13.73 -10.94 11.48
N VAL A 153 -14.62 -11.89 11.21
CA VAL A 153 -16.05 -11.65 11.36
C VAL A 153 -16.28 -11.39 12.85
N PRO A 154 -16.76 -10.21 13.28
CA PRO A 154 -17.51 -10.13 14.51
C PRO A 154 -18.98 -10.28 14.13
N SER A 155 -19.52 -11.45 14.47
CA SER A 155 -20.94 -11.60 14.73
C SER A 155 -21.41 -10.47 15.64
N SER A 156 -22.14 -9.50 15.10
CA SER A 156 -22.93 -8.57 15.90
C SER A 156 -24.21 -9.30 16.31
N LEU A 157 -24.19 -9.83 17.53
CA LEU A 157 -25.38 -10.15 18.31
C LEU A 157 -26.28 -8.91 18.36
N ASP A 158 -27.34 -8.90 17.55
CA ASP A 158 -28.49 -8.03 17.77
C ASP A 158 -29.24 -8.52 19.02
N VAL A 159 -28.77 -8.09 20.19
CA VAL A 159 -29.53 -8.09 21.44
C VAL A 159 -29.85 -6.65 21.82
N SER A 160 -31.08 -6.29 21.48
CA SER A 160 -32.07 -5.60 22.31
C SER A 160 -31.56 -4.59 23.35
N GLY A 161 -31.85 -3.31 23.11
CA GLY A 161 -31.77 -2.24 24.10
C GLY A 161 -32.54 -1.02 23.62
N GLY A 162 -33.84 -0.99 23.90
CA GLY A 162 -34.76 0.02 23.39
C GLY A 162 -34.46 1.44 23.85
N ILE A 163 -34.78 2.41 22.98
CA ILE A 163 -35.09 3.77 23.37
C ILE A 163 -36.38 4.15 22.64
N HIS A 164 -37.48 4.07 23.39
CA HIS A 164 -38.63 4.92 23.15
C HIS A 164 -38.18 6.39 23.19
N VAL A 165 -38.76 7.23 22.33
CA VAL A 165 -39.51 8.47 22.67
C VAL A 165 -39.58 9.34 21.39
N PRO A 166 -40.79 9.74 20.98
CA PRO A 166 -41.12 11.16 21.11
C PRO A 166 -42.51 11.32 21.75
N VAL A 167 -42.53 11.71 23.03
CA VAL A 167 -43.70 12.35 23.62
C VAL A 167 -43.70 13.77 23.06
N THR A 168 -44.63 14.01 22.15
CA THR A 168 -45.04 15.34 21.73
C THR A 168 -45.82 15.99 22.87
N CYS A 169 -45.36 17.14 23.34
CA CYS A 169 -46.23 18.09 24.03
C CYS A 169 -46.14 19.43 23.27
N SER A 170 -47.23 19.74 22.56
CA SER A 170 -47.63 21.08 22.14
C SER A 170 -48.75 21.55 23.08
N PRO A 171 -49.05 22.86 23.09
CA PRO A 171 -48.91 23.80 24.20
C PRO A 171 -49.76 23.53 25.46
#